data_AF-A0A2V9X2C5-F1
#
_entry.id   AF-A0A2V9X2C5-F1
#
_cell.length_a   1.000
_cell.length_b   1.000
_cell.length_c   1.000
_cell.angle_alpha   90.00
_cell.angle_beta   90.00
_cell.angle_gamma   90.00
#
_symmetry.space_group_name_H-M   'P 1'
#
loop_
_entity.id
_entity.type
_entity.pdbx_description
1 polymer ?
#
loop_
_entity_poly.entity_id
_entity_poly.type
_entity_poly.pdbx_seq_one_letter_code
_entity_poly.pdbx_strand_id
1 'polypeptide(L)' 'MTDDFILAVAAEMASGIDAAVECWMTQVERALENTNLTTLGRLQAVQEILATYKRLTGKAYLVRAVSSVSRQTLGLRDF' A
#
# COMPACT_ATOMS: atom_id res chain seq x y z
N MET A 1 9.08 24.68 15.47
CA MET A 1 8.33 24.02 16.56
C MET A 1 7.02 23.40 16.08
N THR A 2 6.11 24.13 15.43
CA THR A 2 4.89 23.53 14.83
C THR A 2 5.21 22.65 13.63
N ASP A 3 6.14 23.09 12.77
CA ASP A 3 6.49 22.37 11.54
C ASP A 3 7.20 21.04 11.84
N ASP A 4 8.06 21.02 12.85
CA ASP A 4 8.76 19.80 13.31
C ASP A 4 7.76 18.74 13.80
N PHE A 5 6.71 19.16 14.51
CA PHE A 5 5.65 18.27 14.96
C PHE A 5 4.83 17.74 13.78
N ILE A 6 4.46 18.59 12.83
CA ILE A 6 3.71 18.18 11.62
C ILE A 6 4.53 17.17 10.81
N LEU A 7 5.84 17.40 10.64
CA LEU A 7 6.74 16.48 9.95
C LEU A 7 6.85 15.14 10.67
N ALA A 8 6.98 15.14 12.00
CA ALA A 8 7.02 13.91 12.79
C ALA A 8 5.72 13.09 12.65
N VAL A 9 4.56 13.74 12.71
CA VAL A 9 3.26 13.07 12.51
C VAL A 9 3.14 12.50 11.09
N ALA A 10 3.53 13.26 10.06
CA ALA A 10 3.50 12.79 8.69
C ALA A 10 4.42 11.58 8.47
N ALA A 11 5.61 11.58 9.07
CA ALA A 11 6.55 10.46 9.03
C ALA A 11 5.99 9.21 9.71
N GLU A 12 5.38 9.36 10.89
CA GLU A 12 4.74 8.25 11.60
C GLU A 12 3.57 7.66 10.80
N MET A 13 2.73 8.50 10.20
CA MET A 13 1.64 8.05 9.34
C MET A 13 2.15 7.28 8.11
N ALA A 14 3.22 7.77 7.47
CA ALA A 14 3.85 7.07 6.35
C ALA A 14 4.39 5.70 6.79
N SER A 15 5.10 5.63 7.92
CA SER A 15 5.60 4.38 8.48
C SER A 15 4.49 3.38 8.80
N GLY A 16 3.37 3.85 9.38
CA GLY A 16 2.21 3.00 9.64
C GLY A 16 1.56 2.46 8.37
N ILE A 17 1.52 3.25 7.29
CA ILE A 17 1.03 2.80 5.98
C ILE A 17 1.97 1.74 5.40
N ASP A 18 3.28 1.97 5.43
CA ASP A 18 4.27 1.02 4.92
C ASP A 18 4.19 -0.33 5.66
N ALA A 19 4.12 -0.30 7.00
CA ALA A 19 3.97 -1.50 7.82
C ALA A 19 2.67 -2.27 7.50
N ALA A 20 1.57 -1.55 7.26
CA ALA A 20 0.31 -2.19 6.86
C ALA A 20 0.42 -2.84 5.47
N VAL A 21 1.07 -2.18 4.51
CA VAL A 21 1.30 -2.72 3.17
C VAL A 21 2.19 -3.96 3.25
N GLU A 22 3.28 -3.91 4.00
CA GLU A 22 4.21 -5.03 4.20
C GLU A 22 3.48 -6.24 4.81
N CYS A 23 2.63 -6.02 5.82
CA CYS A 23 1.81 -7.08 6.41
C CYS A 23 0.93 -7.80 5.38
N TRP A 24 0.30 -7.07 4.45
CA TRP A 24 -0.50 -7.68 3.38
C TRP A 24 0.37 -8.40 2.36
N MET A 25 1.53 -7.85 1.98
CA MET A 25 2.44 -8.49 1.04
C MET A 25 2.99 -9.80 1.59
N THR A 26 3.41 -9.84 2.86
CA THR A 26 3.84 -11.07 3.53
C THR A 26 2.74 -12.14 3.57
N GLN A 27 1.48 -11.75 3.76
CA GLN A 27 0.37 -12.70 3.70
C GLN A 27 0.18 -13.29 2.30
N VAL A 28 0.30 -12.47 1.25
CA VAL A 28 0.22 -12.91 -0.14
C VAL A 28 1.37 -13.85 -0.48
N GLU A 29 2.60 -13.52 -0.10
CA GLU A 29 3.78 -14.38 -0.28
C GLU A 29 3.56 -15.74 0.38
N ARG A 30 3.16 -15.76 1.66
CA ARG A 30 2.86 -17.00 2.39
C ARG A 30 1.78 -17.84 1.72
N ALA A 31 0.74 -17.21 1.17
CA ALA A 31 -0.32 -17.91 0.44
C ALA A 31 0.21 -18.55 -0.86
N LEU A 32 1.09 -17.86 -1.58
CA LEU A 32 1.67 -18.32 -2.85
C LEU A 32 2.78 -19.36 -2.66
N GLU A 33 3.52 -19.30 -1.57
CA GLU A 33 4.62 -20.23 -1.28
C GLU A 33 4.16 -21.48 -0.52
N ASN A 34 2.87 -21.56 -0.16
CA ASN A 34 2.33 -22.72 0.54
C ASN A 34 2.30 -23.95 -0.38
N THR A 35 3.30 -24.82 -0.23
CA THR A 35 3.47 -26.07 -0.99
C THR A 35 2.48 -27.15 -0.59
N ASN A 36 1.83 -27.03 0.57
CA ASN A 36 0.78 -27.96 1.01
C ASN A 36 -0.56 -27.71 0.30
N LEU A 37 -0.70 -26.58 -0.39
CA LEU A 37 -1.88 -26.27 -1.18
C LEU A 37 -1.69 -26.60 -2.65
N THR A 38 -2.77 -26.96 -3.32
CA THR A 38 -2.82 -27.02 -4.78
C THR A 38 -2.70 -25.62 -5.36
N THR A 39 -2.42 -25.50 -6.66
CA THR A 39 -2.44 -24.20 -7.36
C THR A 39 -3.77 -23.47 -7.18
N LEU A 40 -4.90 -24.19 -7.23
CA LEU A 40 -6.22 -23.63 -6.96
C LEU A 40 -6.36 -23.16 -5.50
N GLY A 41 -5.88 -23.95 -4.54
CA GLY A 41 -5.92 -23.60 -3.12
C GLY A 41 -5.12 -22.33 -2.80
N ARG A 42 -3.94 -22.16 -3.42
CA ARG A 42 -3.16 -20.92 -3.31
C ARG A 42 -3.90 -19.70 -3.87
N LEU A 43 -4.55 -19.86 -5.02
CA LEU A 43 -5.35 -18.78 -5.62
C LEU A 43 -6.52 -18.38 -4.71
N GLN A 44 -7.22 -19.36 -4.12
CA GLN A 44 -8.32 -19.11 -3.18
C GLN A 44 -7.82 -18.36 -1.94
N ALA A 45 -6.69 -18.76 -1.36
CA ALA A 45 -6.10 -18.06 -0.22
C ALA A 45 -5.75 -16.59 -0.55
N VAL A 46 -5.19 -16.32 -1.74
CA VAL A 46 -4.94 -14.95 -2.21
C VAL A 46 -6.27 -14.18 -2.38
N GLN A 47 -7.31 -14.81 -2.89
CA GLN A 47 -8.64 -14.19 -3.01
C GLN A 47 -9.23 -13.81 -1.65
N GLU A 48 -9.06 -14.64 -0.62
CA GLU A 48 -9.51 -14.35 0.74
C GLU A 48 -8.76 -13.15 1.35
N ILE A 49 -7.45 -13.05 1.13
CA ILE A 49 -6.64 -11.90 1.53
C ILE A 49 -7.17 -10.62 0.85
N LEU A 50 -7.39 -10.67 -0.46
CA LEU A 50 -7.94 -9.54 -1.22
C LEU A 50 -9.34 -9.15 -0.75
N ALA A 51 -10.21 -10.11 -0.47
CA ALA A 51 -11.55 -9.87 0.05
C ALA A 51 -11.49 -9.18 1.43
N THR A 52 -10.58 -9.62 2.28
CA THR A 52 -10.36 -9.02 3.61
C THR A 52 -9.86 -7.59 3.50
N TYR A 53 -8.86 -7.33 2.66
CA TYR A 53 -8.36 -5.97 2.39
C TYR A 53 -9.48 -5.05 1.89
N LYS A 54 -10.26 -5.51 0.90
CA LYS A 54 -11.38 -4.76 0.33
C LYS A 54 -12.42 -4.40 1.39
N ARG A 55 -12.79 -5.36 2.23
CA ARG A 55 -13.73 -5.17 3.34
C ARG A 55 -13.21 -4.14 4.34
N LEU A 56 -11.95 -4.26 4.78
CA LEU A 56 -11.37 -3.35 5.77
C LEU A 56 -11.17 -1.92 5.23
N THR A 57 -10.94 -1.77 3.93
CA THR A 57 -10.72 -0.46 3.29
C THR A 57 -11.96 0.12 2.63
N GLY A 58 -13.12 -0.57 2.69
CA GLY A 58 -14.36 -0.15 2.05
C GLY A 58 -14.30 -0.12 0.52
N LYS A 59 -13.35 -0.84 -0.10
CA LYS A 59 -13.12 -0.82 -1.55
C LYS A 59 -13.86 -1.98 -2.24
N ALA A 60 -14.70 -1.66 -3.22
CA ALA A 60 -15.30 -2.69 -4.08
C ALA A 60 -14.28 -3.26 -5.09
N TYR A 61 -13.44 -2.40 -5.66
CA TYR A 61 -12.41 -2.74 -6.63
C TYR A 61 -11.09 -2.01 -6.31
N LEU A 62 -9.98 -2.63 -6.65
CA LEU A 62 -8.66 -2.03 -6.51
C LEU A 62 -8.34 -1.30 -7.81
N VAL A 63 -8.22 0.03 -7.72
CA VAL A 63 -7.83 0.89 -8.83
C VAL A 63 -6.40 1.36 -8.59
N ARG A 64 -5.60 1.38 -9.64
CA ARG A 64 -4.33 2.10 -9.61
C ARG A 64 -4.63 3.58 -9.50
N ALA A 65 -4.23 4.23 -8.40
CA ALA A 65 -4.20 5.67 -8.36
C ALA A 65 -3.15 6.15 -9.39
N VAL A 66 -3.58 6.91 -10.39
CA VAL A 66 -2.63 7.66 -11.22
C VAL A 66 -2.12 8.79 -10.34
N SER A 67 -0.90 8.64 -9.82
CA SER A 67 -0.23 9.72 -9.10
C SER A 67 0.05 10.83 -10.11
N SER A 68 -0.78 11.89 -10.08
CA SER A 68 -0.42 13.17 -10.68
C SER A 68 0.75 13.73 -9.89
N VAL A 69 1.97 13.38 -10.31
CA VAL A 69 3.16 14.12 -9.90
C VAL A 69 2.97 15.54 -10.41
N SER A 70 2.57 16.45 -9.51
CA SER A 70 2.60 17.88 -9.77
C SER A 70 4.05 18.25 -10.05
N ARG A 71 4.38 18.37 -11.34
CA ARG A 71 5.60 19.01 -11.80
C ARG A 71 5.54 20.47 -11.36
N GLN A 72 6.03 20.77 -10.16
CA GLN A 72 6.51 22.12 -9.87
C GLN A 72 7.79 22.29 -10.68
N THR A 73 7.64 22.82 -11.88
CA THR A 73 8.72 23.44 -12.64
C THR A 73 9.26 24.58 -11.81
N LEU A 74 10.45 24.40 -11.20
CA LEU A 74 11.26 25.52 -10.76
C LEU A 74 11.64 26.32 -12.02
N GLY A 75 10.83 27.33 -12.33
CA GLY A 75 11.24 28.45 -13.14
C GLY A 75 12.22 29.27 -12.33
N LEU A 76 13.52 29.06 -12.56
CA LEU A 76 14.59 29.97 -12.16
C LEU A 76 15.77 29.76 -13.12
N ARG A 77 15.57 30.22 -14.34
CA ARG A 77 16.61 30.84 -15.17
C ARG A 77 15.96 32.06 -15.80
N ASP A 78 16.33 33.21 -15.28
CA ASP A 78 16.53 34.49 -15.98
C ASP A 78 16.64 35.59 -14.92
N PHE A 79 17.85 35.76 -14.39
CA PHE A 79 18.55 37.04 -14.21
C PHE A 79 20.01 36.77 -13.83
#